data_AF-A0A2V5YWU1-F1
#
_entry.id   AF-A0A2V5YWU1-F1
#
_cell.length_a   1.000
_cell.length_b   1.000
_cell.length_c   1.000
_cell.angle_alpha   90.00
_cell.angle_beta   90.00
_cell.angle_gamma   90.00
#
_symmetry.space_group_name_H-M   'P 1'
#
loop_
_entity.id
_entity.type
_entity.pdbx_description
1 polymer ?
#
loop_
_entity_poly.entity_id
_entity_poly.type
_entity_poly.pdbx_seq_one_letter_code
_entity_poly.pdbx_strand_id
1 'polypeptide(L)' 'EGAQIEHVQKMDKHQFSYVAGPLDAGYYVNFIFSADPQLIAKLRSKFKLDPEVYRQSFQRLVEKKEKPAKKLAKAK' A
#
# COMPACT_ATOMS: atom_id res chain seq x y z
N GLU A 1 -3.26 16.86 7.10
CA GLU A 1 -4.15 15.70 7.34
C GLU A 1 -3.49 14.88 8.45
N GLY A 2 -4.12 14.77 9.63
CA GLY A 2 -3.49 14.28 10.87
C GLY A 2 -3.34 12.76 10.98
N ALA A 3 -2.80 12.10 9.95
CA ALA A 3 -2.54 10.67 9.98
C ALA A 3 -1.13 10.39 10.54
N GLN A 4 -1.02 9.46 11.48
CA GLN A 4 0.26 8.99 11.96
C GLN A 4 0.72 7.80 11.12
N ILE A 5 1.84 7.95 10.44
CA ILE A 5 2.41 6.87 9.64
C ILE A 5 3.34 6.06 10.54
N GLU A 6 3.10 4.75 10.63
CA GLU A 6 3.95 3.83 11.39
C GLU A 6 5.04 3.26 10.50
N HIS A 7 4.68 2.83 9.28
CA HIS A 7 5.62 2.20 8.37
C HIS A 7 5.28 2.53 6.92
N VAL A 8 6.30 2.89 6.16
CA VAL A 8 6.26 2.99 4.71
C VAL A 8 7.16 1.92 4.12
N GLN A 9 6.57 1.02 3.34
CA GLN A 9 7.32 0.07 2.54
C GLN A 9 7.18 0.46 1.08
N LYS A 10 8.25 1.07 0.55
CA LYS A 10 8.38 1.28 -0.89
C LYS A 10 8.85 -0.02 -1.51
N MET A 11 8.12 -0.49 -2.51
CA MET A 11 8.49 -1.67 -3.26
C MET A 11 8.84 -1.27 -4.68
N ASP A 12 9.55 -2.15 -5.36
CA ASP A 12 9.94 -1.96 -6.74
C ASP A 12 8.75 -2.16 -7.70
N LYS A 13 9.04 -2.05 -8.98
CA LYS A 13 8.10 -2.35 -10.04
C LYS A 13 7.83 -3.86 -10.06
N HIS A 14 6.58 -4.26 -9.84
CA HIS A 14 6.15 -5.65 -9.97
C HIS A 14 5.19 -5.80 -11.15
N GLN A 15 5.27 -6.95 -11.83
CA GLN A 15 4.32 -7.31 -12.88
C GLN A 15 2.95 -7.65 -12.30
N PHE A 16 1.90 -7.24 -13.00
CA PHE A 16 0.53 -7.57 -12.62
C PHE A 16 0.24 -9.03 -12.99
N SER A 17 -0.36 -9.79 -12.06
CA SER A 17 -0.74 -11.19 -12.34
C SER A 17 -1.77 -11.32 -13.47
N TYR A 18 -2.59 -10.28 -13.67
CA TYR A 18 -3.52 -10.17 -14.79
C TYR A 18 -3.50 -8.73 -15.31
N VAL A 19 -3.27 -8.59 -16.61
CA VAL A 19 -3.20 -7.29 -17.29
C VAL A 19 -4.63 -6.85 -17.62
N ALA A 20 -5.09 -5.76 -17.02
CA ALA A 20 -6.36 -5.12 -17.37
C ALA A 20 -6.07 -3.76 -18.00
N GLY A 21 -5.58 -3.77 -19.25
CA GLY A 21 -5.23 -2.57 -20.02
C GLY A 21 -3.85 -2.65 -20.69
N PRO A 22 -3.24 -1.51 -21.04
CA PRO A 22 -1.91 -1.46 -21.68
C PRO A 22 -0.74 -1.54 -20.69
N LEU A 23 -1.01 -1.53 -19.37
CA LEU A 23 0.01 -1.55 -18.32
C LEU A 23 0.18 -2.98 -17.81
N ASP A 24 1.37 -3.55 -17.99
CA ASP A 24 1.75 -4.91 -17.59
C ASP A 24 2.40 -4.97 -16.19
N ALA A 25 2.83 -3.82 -15.67
CA ALA A 25 3.53 -3.71 -14.41
C ALA A 25 3.38 -2.32 -13.78
N GLY A 26 3.55 -2.24 -12.46
CA GLY A 26 3.43 -0.99 -11.70
C GLY A 26 4.27 -0.99 -10.44
N TYR A 27 4.44 0.20 -9.86
CA TYR A 27 5.11 0.36 -8.57
C TYR A 27 4.14 0.06 -7.43
N TYR A 28 4.65 -0.64 -6.42
CA TYR A 28 3.89 -0.98 -5.23
C TYR A 28 4.40 -0.19 -4.04
N VAL A 29 3.49 0.35 -3.25
CA VAL A 29 3.79 1.05 -2.00
C VAL A 29 2.78 0.62 -0.96
N ASN A 30 3.28 0.18 0.20
CA ASN A 30 2.44 -0.12 1.35
C ASN A 30 2.65 0.95 2.41
N PHE A 31 1.54 1.46 2.94
CA PHE A 31 1.52 2.39 4.06
C PHE A 31 0.75 1.76 5.21
N ILE A 32 1.42 1.63 6.35
CA ILE A 32 0.77 1.32 7.62
C ILE A 32 0.65 2.64 8.36
N PHE A 33 -0.58 3.08 8.56
CA PHE A 33 -0.88 4.34 9.19
C PHE A 33 -2.15 4.24 10.04
N SER A 34 -2.17 5.05 11.08
CA SER A 34 -3.29 5.24 11.99
C SER A 34 -3.93 6.58 11.69
N ALA A 35 -5.21 6.56 11.29
CA ALA A 35 -5.97 7.76 10.93
C ALA A 35 -7.45 7.60 11.25
N ASP A 36 -8.13 8.73 11.34
CA ASP A 36 -9.58 8.77 11.51
C ASP A 36 -10.31 8.15 10.29
N PRO A 37 -11.37 7.34 10.50
CA PRO A 37 -12.14 6.75 9.41
C PRO A 37 -12.62 7.75 8.34
N GLN A 38 -12.93 8.99 8.74
CA GLN A 38 -13.38 10.03 7.83
C GLN A 38 -12.27 10.50 6.88
N LEU A 39 -11.00 10.44 7.31
CA LEU A 39 -9.85 10.72 6.44
C LEU A 39 -9.62 9.59 5.42
N ILE A 40 -9.84 8.32 5.80
CA ILE A 40 -9.70 7.18 4.88
C ILE A 40 -10.69 7.31 3.71
N ALA A 41 -11.94 7.72 3.98
CA ALA A 41 -12.94 7.96 2.95
C ALA A 41 -12.50 9.09 1.98
N LYS A 42 -11.94 10.18 2.52
CA LYS A 42 -11.40 11.28 1.70
C LYS A 42 -10.23 10.82 0.83
N LEU A 43 -9.30 10.04 1.38
CA LEU A 43 -8.17 9.48 0.63
C LEU A 43 -8.64 8.58 -0.51
N ARG A 44 -9.59 7.67 -0.24
CA ARG A 44 -10.17 6.81 -1.27
C ARG A 44 -10.78 7.61 -2.42
N SER A 45 -11.48 8.69 -2.12
CA SER A 45 -12.08 9.56 -3.14
C SER A 45 -11.03 10.33 -3.93
N LYS A 46 -10.00 10.87 -3.27
CA LYS A 46 -8.89 11.57 -3.93
C LYS A 46 -8.15 10.64 -4.89
N PHE A 47 -7.69 9.49 -4.41
CA PHE A 47 -6.93 8.54 -5.22
C PHE A 47 -7.75 7.87 -6.32
N LYS A 48 -9.08 7.74 -6.16
CA LYS A 48 -9.94 7.25 -7.24
C LYS A 48 -10.00 8.22 -8.44
N LEU A 49 -9.82 9.52 -8.19
CA LEU A 49 -9.80 10.55 -9.24
C LEU A 49 -8.39 10.79 -9.79
N ASP A 50 -7.38 10.19 -9.17
CA ASP A 50 -5.98 10.38 -9.54
C ASP A 50 -5.57 9.37 -10.62
N PRO A 51 -5.22 9.82 -11.83
CA PRO A 51 -4.81 8.93 -12.91
C PRO A 51 -3.48 8.21 -12.65
N GLU A 52 -2.66 8.67 -11.69
CA GLU A 52 -1.41 8.00 -11.32
C GLU A 52 -1.65 6.75 -10.45
N VAL A 53 -2.81 6.64 -9.80
CA VAL A 53 -3.14 5.51 -8.92
C VAL A 53 -3.94 4.45 -9.66
N TYR A 54 -3.26 3.42 -10.14
CA TYR A 54 -3.90 2.33 -10.88
C TYR A 54 -4.87 1.49 -10.01
N ARG A 55 -4.41 1.02 -8.84
CA ARG A 55 -5.21 0.21 -7.92
C ARG A 55 -4.86 0.54 -6.48
N GLN A 56 -5.88 0.59 -5.63
CA GLN A 56 -5.75 0.81 -4.20
C GLN A 56 -6.44 -0.32 -3.43
N SER A 57 -5.80 -0.80 -2.36
CA SER A 57 -6.35 -1.78 -1.44
C SER A 57 -6.16 -1.28 -0.02
N PHE A 58 -7.25 -1.19 0.73
CA PHE A 58 -7.22 -0.82 2.14
C PHE A 58 -7.70 -1.99 2.95
N GLN A 59 -6.84 -2.47 3.85
CA GLN A 59 -7.17 -3.52 4.79
C GLN A 59 -7.09 -2.95 6.20
N ARG A 60 -8.11 -3.23 7.01
CA ARG A 60 -8.05 -2.94 8.43
C ARG A 60 -7.10 -3.94 9.05
N LEU A 61 -5.97 -3.45 9.55
CA LEU A 61 -5.08 -4.27 10.36
C LEU A 61 -5.74 -4.45 11.73
N VAL A 62 -5.95 -5.69 12.12
CA VAL A 62 -6.20 -6.05 13.52
C VAL A 62 -4.84 -5.98 14.19
N GLU A 63 -4.72 -5.31 15.34
CA GLU A 63 -3.48 -5.22 16.11
C GLU A 63 -2.94 -6.62 16.44
N LYS A 64 -2.13 -7.16 15.53
CA LYS A 64 -1.26 -8.29 15.78
C LYS A 64 0.11 -7.69 15.96
N LYS A 65 0.57 -7.71 17.22
CA LYS A 65 1.95 -7.50 17.64
C LYS A 65 2.91 -7.88 16.51
N GLU A 66 3.71 -6.90 16.13
CA GLU A 66 4.83 -6.94 15.20
C GLU A 66 5.29 -8.38 14.88
N LYS A 67 5.10 -8.81 13.64
CA LYS A 67 6.04 -9.77 13.07
C LYS A 67 7.07 -8.96 12.30
N PRO A 68 8.31 -8.88 12.80
CA PRO A 68 9.37 -8.14 12.14
C PRO A 68 9.56 -8.73 10.74
N ALA A 69 9.92 -7.85 9.80
CA ALA A 69 10.28 -8.19 8.44
C ALA A 69 11.04 -9.53 8.43
N LYS A 70 10.51 -10.53 7.71
CA LYS A 70 11.24 -11.77 7.44
C LYS A 70 12.60 -11.35 6.90
N LYS A 71 13.63 -11.59 7.71
CA LYS A 71 15.04 -11.40 7.36
C LYS A 71 15.21 -11.99 5.97
N LEU A 72 15.65 -11.17 5.00
CA LEU A 72 16.29 -11.67 3.79
C LEU A 72 17.39 -12.63 4.27
N ALA A 73 17.16 -13.93 4.08
CA ALA A 73 18.12 -14.96 4.39
C ALA A 73 19.33 -14.73 3.49
N LYS A 74 20.43 -14.26 4.10
CA LYS A 74 21.77 -14.48 3.56
C LYS A 74 22.13 -15.97 3.70
N ALA A 75 22.98 -16.41 2.78
CA ALA A 75 23.68 -17.69 2.67
C ALA A 75 22.83 -18.84 2.10
N LYS A 76 23.28 -19.56 1.06
CA LYS A 76 24.65 -19.97 0.74
C LYS A 76 24.83 -20.17 -0.77
#